data_AF-A0A523B7V9-F1
#
_entry.id   AF-A0A523B7V9-F1
#
_cell.length_a   1.000
_cell.length_b   1.000
_cell.length_c   1.000
_cell.angle_alpha   90.00
_cell.angle_beta   90.00
_cell.angle_gamma   90.00
#
_symmetry.space_group_name_H-M   'P 1'
#
loop_
_entity.id
_entity.type
_entity.pdbx_description
1 polymer ?
#
loop_
_entity_poly.entity_id
_entity_poly.type
_entity_poly.pdbx_seq_one_letter_code
_entity_poly.pdbx_strand_id
1 'polypeptide(L)'
;MTQVQILAAPLWNLCSPSTDTTLVSATFLIFQANNLPVVEAYIHIRVEPGKISEVVKQLKTLPEVKEAHSVTGPYDVIAKIEVANTKTLTAFLINRIHKINGIRDTMTSIILD
;
A
#
# COMPACT_ATOMS: atom_id res chain seq x y z
N MET A 1 13.13 -50.98 16.43
CA MET A 1 11.68 -50.72 16.45
C MET A 1 11.49 -49.26 16.78
N THR A 2 10.96 -48.35 15.99
CA THR A 2 10.43 -48.35 14.61
C THR A 2 10.43 -46.86 14.24
N GLN A 3 11.19 -46.42 13.25
CA GLN A 3 10.96 -45.10 12.65
C GLN A 3 10.01 -45.29 11.47
N VAL A 4 8.85 -44.65 11.57
CA VAL A 4 7.88 -44.50 10.49
C VAL A 4 8.34 -43.32 9.65
N GLN A 5 8.87 -43.58 8.45
CA GLN A 5 9.03 -42.56 7.41
C GLN A 5 7.67 -42.33 6.74
N ILE A 6 7.07 -41.15 6.98
CA ILE A 6 6.03 -40.63 6.08
C ILE A 6 6.76 -39.79 5.04
N LEU A 7 6.73 -40.30 3.81
CA LEU A 7 7.28 -39.72 2.60
C LEU A 7 6.52 -38.42 2.27
N ALA A 8 7.10 -37.26 2.60
CA ALA A 8 6.66 -35.99 2.05
C ALA A 8 7.09 -35.93 0.57
N ALA A 9 6.27 -36.52 -0.30
CA ALA A 9 6.41 -36.32 -1.74
C ALA A 9 6.21 -34.83 -2.03
N PRO A 10 7.13 -34.15 -2.72
CA PRO A 10 6.96 -32.74 -2.99
C PRO A 10 5.86 -32.58 -4.05
N LEU A 11 4.93 -31.65 -3.82
CA LEU A 11 3.65 -31.50 -4.54
C LEU A 11 3.77 -31.23 -6.06
N TRP A 12 4.96 -31.18 -6.65
CA TRP A 12 5.17 -31.03 -8.10
C TRP A 12 4.68 -32.22 -8.91
N ASN A 13 4.47 -33.38 -8.27
CA ASN A 13 3.95 -34.59 -8.94
C ASN A 13 2.42 -34.61 -9.15
N LEU A 14 1.68 -33.58 -8.72
CA LEU A 14 0.23 -33.47 -8.94
C LEU A 14 -0.16 -32.64 -10.17
N CYS A 15 0.81 -32.03 -10.86
CA CYS A 15 0.53 -31.23 -12.05
C CYS A 15 0.78 -32.05 -13.31
N SER A 16 -0.28 -32.40 -14.04
CA SER A 16 -0.14 -33.07 -15.33
C SER A 16 0.56 -32.14 -16.35
N PRO A 17 1.30 -32.68 -17.34
CA PRO A 17 2.16 -31.91 -18.24
C PRO A 17 1.42 -30.98 -19.22
N SER A 18 0.12 -30.79 -19.08
CA SER A 18 -0.73 -30.08 -20.02
C SER A 18 -1.15 -28.69 -19.56
N THR A 19 -0.55 -28.14 -18.50
CA THR A 19 -0.87 -26.77 -18.05
C THR A 19 0.15 -25.79 -18.63
N ASP A 20 -0.31 -25.06 -19.64
CA ASP A 20 0.32 -23.95 -20.37
C ASP A 20 1.50 -23.28 -19.63
N THR A 21 2.73 -23.67 -20.01
CA THR A 21 4.02 -23.18 -19.47
C THR A 21 4.12 -21.66 -19.44
N THR A 22 3.37 -20.99 -20.32
CA THR A 22 3.26 -19.53 -20.43
C THR A 22 2.60 -18.90 -19.19
N LEU A 23 1.60 -19.57 -18.59
CA LEU A 23 0.91 -19.07 -17.39
C LEU A 23 1.77 -19.18 -16.13
N VAL A 24 2.60 -20.22 -16.01
CA VAL A 24 3.51 -20.40 -14.87
C VAL A 24 4.61 -19.32 -14.90
N SER A 25 5.17 -19.05 -16.08
CA SER A 25 6.16 -17.98 -16.27
C SER A 25 5.56 -16.60 -16.03
N ALA A 26 4.35 -16.32 -16.56
CA ALA A 26 3.65 -15.06 -16.32
C ALA A 26 3.30 -14.86 -14.84
N THR A 27 2.82 -15.90 -14.15
CA THR A 27 2.51 -15.83 -12.70
C THR A 27 3.77 -15.59 -11.87
N PHE A 28 4.91 -16.21 -12.22
CA PHE A 28 6.20 -15.99 -11.57
C PHE A 28 6.74 -14.57 -11.81
N LEU A 29 6.55 -14.00 -13.00
CA LEU A 29 6.91 -12.61 -13.31
C LEU A 29 6.02 -11.61 -12.56
N ILE A 30 4.72 -11.87 -12.47
CA ILE A 30 3.79 -11.05 -11.67
C ILE A 30 4.20 -11.10 -10.18
N PHE A 31 4.58 -12.28 -9.67
CA PHE A 31 5.06 -12.42 -8.30
C PHE A 31 6.37 -11.66 -8.04
N GLN A 32 7.34 -11.70 -8.95
CA GLN A 32 8.59 -10.94 -8.85
C GLN A 32 8.37 -9.42 -8.87
N ALA A 33 7.40 -8.92 -9.64
CA ALA A 33 7.09 -7.50 -9.72
C ALA A 33 6.48 -6.91 -8.43
N ASN A 34 5.86 -7.74 -7.59
CA ASN A 34 5.23 -7.29 -6.34
C ASN A 34 6.22 -7.08 -5.18
N ASN A 35 7.53 -7.32 -5.38
CA ASN A 35 8.57 -7.18 -4.35
C ASN A 35 9.49 -5.97 -4.60
N LEU A 36 8.98 -4.94 -5.28
CA LEU A 36 9.70 -3.68 -5.41
C LEU A 36 9.73 -2.95 -4.06
N PRO A 37 10.87 -2.35 -3.68
CA PRO A 37 10.95 -1.56 -2.45
C PRO A 37 9.98 -0.38 -2.57
N VAL A 38 8.94 -0.39 -1.74
CA VAL A 38 7.98 0.70 -1.61
C VAL A 38 8.17 1.37 -0.26
N VAL A 39 7.91 2.67 -0.22
CA VAL A 39 7.90 3.47 1.01
C VAL A 39 6.44 3.65 1.40
N GLU A 40 6.10 3.12 2.56
CA GLU A 40 4.82 3.39 3.20
C GLU A 40 4.94 4.55 4.19
N ALA A 41 3.90 5.36 4.31
CA ALA A 41 3.85 6.45 5.28
C ALA A 41 2.43 6.73 5.75
N TYR A 42 2.32 7.22 6.98
CA TYR A 42 1.11 7.85 7.49
C TYR A 42 1.20 9.37 7.33
N ILE A 43 0.13 9.97 6.84
CA ILE A 43 -0.04 11.41 6.78
C ILE A 43 -1.13 11.79 7.77
N HIS A 44 -0.76 12.61 8.75
CA HIS A 44 -1.66 13.22 9.72
C HIS A 44 -2.04 14.60 9.22
N ILE A 45 -3.33 14.87 9.06
CA ILE A 45 -3.82 16.05 8.35
C ILE A 45 -4.75 16.84 9.27
N ARG A 46 -4.48 18.13 9.42
CA ARG A 46 -5.42 19.10 10.01
C ARG A 46 -6.22 19.76 8.91
N VAL A 47 -7.52 19.80 9.08
CA VAL A 47 -8.48 20.27 8.08
C VAL A 47 -9.25 21.47 8.60
N GLU A 48 -9.66 22.36 7.71
CA GLU A 48 -10.58 23.45 8.04
C GLU A 48 -11.93 22.91 8.54
N PRO A 49 -12.55 23.58 9.54
CA PRO A 49 -13.89 23.21 10.00
C PRO A 49 -14.88 23.13 8.83
N GLY A 50 -15.68 22.07 8.80
CA GLY A 50 -16.68 21.83 7.75
C GLY A 50 -16.15 21.19 6.46
N LYS A 51 -14.82 21.07 6.26
CA LYS A 51 -14.23 20.48 5.03
C LYS A 51 -13.75 19.04 5.16
N ILE A 52 -13.83 18.43 6.36
CA ILE A 52 -13.31 17.08 6.64
C ILE A 52 -13.82 16.04 5.62
N SER A 53 -15.14 16.00 5.39
CA SER A 53 -15.74 15.02 4.47
C SER A 53 -15.27 15.20 3.02
N GLU A 54 -15.11 16.45 2.58
CA GLU A 54 -14.60 16.76 1.23
C GLU A 54 -13.14 16.35 1.08
N VAL A 55 -12.29 16.69 2.06
CA VAL A 55 -10.87 16.32 2.06
C VAL A 55 -10.71 14.80 2.05
N VAL A 56 -11.45 14.05 2.87
CA VAL A 56 -11.39 12.57 2.86
C VAL A 56 -11.81 12.02 1.50
N LYS A 57 -12.86 12.57 0.86
CA LYS A 57 -13.27 12.15 -0.48
C LYS A 57 -12.18 12.41 -1.51
N GLN A 58 -11.56 13.59 -1.50
CA GLN A 58 -10.48 13.94 -2.42
C GLN A 58 -9.23 13.08 -2.19
N LEU A 59 -8.87 12.78 -0.94
CA LEU A 59 -7.74 11.90 -0.65
C LEU A 59 -7.96 10.49 -1.21
N LYS A 60 -9.19 9.97 -1.10
CA LYS A 60 -9.55 8.64 -1.62
C LYS A 60 -9.54 8.53 -3.14
N THR A 61 -9.49 9.63 -3.89
CA THR A 61 -9.33 9.57 -5.36
C THR A 61 -7.88 9.46 -5.80
N LEU A 62 -6.92 9.66 -4.88
CA LEU A 62 -5.50 9.61 -5.19
C LEU A 62 -5.01 8.14 -5.17
N PRO A 63 -4.38 7.63 -6.24
CA PRO A 63 -3.93 6.24 -6.30
C PRO A 63 -2.84 5.89 -5.30
N GLU A 64 -2.07 6.88 -4.84
CA GLU A 64 -1.03 6.72 -3.83
C GLU A 64 -1.62 6.50 -2.42
N VAL A 65 -2.90 6.82 -2.20
CA VAL A 65 -3.61 6.69 -0.92
C VAL A 65 -4.28 5.31 -0.85
N LYS A 66 -3.82 4.47 0.08
CA LYS A 66 -4.42 3.16 0.35
C LYS A 66 -5.63 3.27 1.25
N GLU A 67 -5.53 4.12 2.26
CA GLU A 67 -6.56 4.31 3.28
C GLU A 67 -6.61 5.77 3.69
N ALA A 68 -7.81 6.28 3.98
CA ALA A 68 -8.01 7.62 4.52
C ALA A 68 -9.26 7.66 5.38
N HIS A 69 -9.09 8.10 6.63
CA HIS A 69 -10.15 8.08 7.64
C HIS A 69 -10.13 9.38 8.44
N SER A 70 -11.32 9.93 8.69
CA SER A 70 -11.49 10.95 9.72
C SER A 70 -11.34 10.33 11.10
N VAL A 71 -10.60 10.98 11.99
CA VAL A 71 -10.33 10.45 13.34
C VAL A 71 -10.66 11.48 14.42
N THR A 72 -10.95 11.00 15.63
CA THR A 72 -11.20 11.85 16.81
C THR A 72 -9.92 12.05 17.61
N GLY A 73 -8.88 12.61 16.98
CA GLY A 73 -7.55 12.77 17.56
C GLY A 73 -7.02 14.21 17.47
N PRO A 74 -5.70 14.44 17.68
CA PRO A 74 -5.09 15.76 17.50
C PRO A 74 -5.01 16.22 16.03
N TYR A 75 -5.46 15.36 15.12
CA TYR A 75 -5.61 15.58 13.69
C TYR A 75 -7.02 15.16 13.29
N ASP A 76 -7.52 15.74 12.21
CA ASP A 76 -8.89 15.49 11.73
C ASP A 76 -8.94 14.27 10.81
N VAL A 77 -7.86 14.02 10.05
CA VAL A 77 -7.76 12.93 9.08
C VAL A 77 -6.39 12.25 9.18
N ILE A 78 -6.38 10.92 9.06
CA ILE A 78 -5.16 10.13 8.89
C ILE A 78 -5.29 9.36 7.56
N ALA A 79 -4.24 9.40 6.75
CA ALA A 79 -4.14 8.65 5.51
C ALA A 79 -2.91 7.74 5.49
N LYS A 80 -3.08 6.48 5.07
CA LYS A 80 -1.98 5.57 4.73
C LYS A 80 -1.68 5.68 3.25
N ILE A 81 -0.42 5.91 2.91
CA ILE A 81 0.04 6.02 1.53
C ILE A 81 1.16 5.04 1.23
N GLU A 82 1.29 4.70 -0.05
CA GLU A 82 2.37 3.86 -0.58
C GLU A 82 2.93 4.52 -1.84
N VAL A 83 4.24 4.70 -1.88
CA VAL A 83 4.95 5.32 -3.00
C VAL A 83 6.26 4.60 -3.29
N ALA A 84 6.81 4.76 -4.49
CA ALA A 84 8.01 4.03 -4.90
C ALA A 84 9.28 4.41 -4.12
N ASN A 85 9.39 5.65 -3.63
CA ASN A 85 10.55 6.14 -2.87
C ASN A 85 10.26 7.48 -2.16
N THR A 86 11.18 7.92 -1.30
CA THR A 86 11.07 9.18 -0.54
C THR A 86 11.01 10.44 -1.40
N LYS A 87 11.60 10.42 -2.61
CA LYS A 87 11.50 11.56 -3.54
C LYS A 87 10.08 11.68 -4.11
N THR A 88 9.47 10.55 -4.47
CA THR A 88 8.05 10.50 -4.88
C THR A 88 7.11 10.88 -3.74
N LEU A 89 7.42 10.51 -2.49
CA LEU A 89 6.69 10.97 -1.30
C LEU A 89 6.67 12.50 -1.21
N THR A 90 7.85 13.12 -1.29
CA THR A 90 7.99 14.58 -1.19
C THR A 90 7.22 15.28 -2.31
N ALA A 91 7.36 14.79 -3.54
CA ALA A 91 6.63 15.33 -4.69
C ALA A 91 5.11 15.15 -4.54
N PHE A 92 4.65 14.03 -4.00
CA PHE A 92 3.24 13.77 -3.73
C PHE A 92 2.66 14.74 -2.69
N LEU A 93 3.37 14.97 -1.58
CA LEU A 93 2.96 15.92 -0.54
C LEU A 93 2.78 17.34 -1.11
N ILE A 94 3.79 17.85 -1.81
CA ILE A 94 3.79 19.22 -2.33
C ILE A 94 2.77 19.39 -3.47
N ASN A 95 2.72 18.44 -4.41
CA ASN A 95 1.96 18.62 -5.65
C ASN A 95 0.52 18.14 -5.56
N ARG A 96 0.18 17.27 -4.61
CA ARG A 96 -1.15 16.68 -4.46
C ARG A 96 -1.76 17.12 -3.13
N ILE A 97 -1.16 16.73 -2.01
CA ILE A 97 -1.75 16.93 -0.69
C ILE A 97 -1.90 18.42 -0.36
N HIS A 98 -0.84 19.22 -0.46
CA HIS A 98 -0.90 20.66 -0.13
C HIS A 98 -1.78 21.48 -1.08
N LYS A 99 -2.20 20.91 -2.21
CA LYS A 99 -3.14 21.57 -3.14
C LYS A 99 -4.61 21.24 -2.84
N ILE A 100 -4.89 20.27 -1.98
CA ILE A 100 -6.25 19.96 -1.55
C ILE A 100 -6.78 21.13 -0.72
N ASN A 101 -7.86 21.74 -1.20
CA ASN A 101 -8.52 22.83 -0.50
C ASN A 101 -9.03 22.38 0.87
N GLY A 102 -8.72 23.15 1.90
CA GLY A 102 -9.13 22.87 3.27
C GLY A 102 -8.08 22.15 4.10
N ILE A 103 -6.95 21.70 3.53
CA ILE A 103 -5.82 21.22 4.33
C ILE A 103 -5.07 22.41 4.91
N ARG A 104 -4.91 22.43 6.24
CA ARG A 104 -4.18 23.49 6.97
C ARG A 104 -2.74 23.10 7.27
N ASP A 105 -2.55 21.86 7.69
CA ASP A 105 -1.26 21.36 8.14
C ASP A 105 -1.17 19.85 7.93
N THR A 106 0.04 19.36 7.72
CA THR A 106 0.34 17.95 7.50
C THR A 106 1.60 17.54 8.24
N MET A 107 1.53 16.43 8.96
CA MET A 107 2.70 15.74 9.52
C MET A 107 2.82 14.36 8.90
N THR A 108 4.01 14.00 8.42
CA THR A 108 4.25 12.71 7.74
C THR A 108 5.17 11.84 8.55
N SER A 109 4.78 10.58 8.73
CA SER A 109 5.51 9.55 9.47
C SER A 109 5.79 8.38 8.54
N ILE A 110 7.06 8.15 8.21
CA ILE A 110 7.48 7.03 7.34
C ILE A 110 7.49 5.74 8.18
N ILE A 111 6.97 4.65 7.61
CA ILE A 111 6.96 3.32 8.23
C ILE A 111 8.33 2.67 8.00
N LEU A 112 8.90 2.02 9.02
CA LEU A 112 10.25 1.44 9.00
C LEU A 112 10.28 -0.10 9.10
N ASP A 113 9.12 -0.73 9.30
CA ASP A 113 8.98 -2.16 9.62
C ASP A 113 8.75 -3.04 8.39
#